data_AF-A0AA88P188-F1
#
_entry.id   AF-A0AA88P188-F1
#
_cell.length_a   1.000
_cell.length_b   1.000
_cell.length_c   1.000
_cell.angle_alpha   90.00
_cell.angle_beta   90.00
_cell.angle_gamma   90.00
#
_symmetry.space_group_name_H-M   'P 1'
#
loop_
_entity.id
_entity.type
_entity.pdbx_description
1 polymer ?
#
loop_
_entity_poly.entity_id
_entity_poly.type
_entity_poly.pdbx_seq_one_letter_code
_entity_poly.pdbx_strand_id
1 'polypeptide(L)'
;MHVYVCISDPVEKPVLTASLQSNDTCNVTLTCEAQNLSVTSHCYNDNCDMMEKKTSGHTLLSLSLYVSNNFIICNHSNPVSWKNTTIEIKHVKHLCPPEGVSMHTYCLV
;
A
#
# COMPACT_ATOMS: atom_id res chain seq x y z
N MET A 1 -5.21 -29.79 29.67
CA MET A 1 -4.79 -28.56 28.96
C MET A 1 -4.42 -28.96 27.55
N HIS A 2 -5.18 -28.55 26.53
CA HIS A 2 -4.81 -28.80 25.13
C HIS A 2 -3.99 -27.61 24.64
N VAL A 3 -2.77 -27.87 24.18
CA VAL A 3 -1.93 -26.89 23.48
C VAL A 3 -2.16 -27.10 22.00
N TYR A 4 -2.74 -26.12 21.32
CA TYR A 4 -2.87 -26.14 19.87
C TYR A 4 -1.63 -25.47 19.27
N VAL A 5 -0.79 -26.24 18.57
CA VAL A 5 0.36 -25.72 17.84
C VAL A 5 -0.07 -25.49 16.39
N CYS A 6 -0.28 -24.23 16.01
CA CYS A 6 -0.44 -23.85 14.60
C CYS A 6 0.95 -23.77 13.98
N ILE A 7 1.23 -24.59 12.96
CA ILE A 7 2.40 -24.41 12.12
C ILE A 7 1.99 -23.46 10.99
N SER A 8 2.64 -22.30 10.91
CA SER A 8 2.44 -21.32 9.84
C SER A 8 3.73 -21.22 9.03
N ASP A 9 3.61 -21.25 7.71
CA ASP A 9 4.76 -21.01 6.83
C ASP A 9 5.18 -19.53 6.84
N PRO A 10 6.44 -19.21 6.51
CA PRO A 10 6.86 -17.83 6.31
C PRO A 10 6.01 -17.12 5.26
N VAL A 11 5.63 -15.88 5.54
CA VAL A 11 4.85 -15.08 4.59
C VAL A 11 5.66 -14.64 3.39
N GLU A 12 4.99 -14.58 2.23
CA GLU A 12 5.55 -13.99 1.01
C GLU A 12 5.52 -12.45 1.06
N LYS A 13 6.36 -11.85 0.22
CA LYS A 13 6.46 -10.39 0.10
C LYS A 13 5.17 -9.83 -0.52
N PRO A 14 4.54 -8.80 0.08
CA PRO A 14 3.34 -8.18 -0.48
C PRO A 14 3.64 -7.45 -1.79
N VAL A 15 2.65 -7.34 -2.67
CA VAL A 15 2.72 -6.51 -3.87
C VAL A 15 2.07 -5.17 -3.56
N LEU A 16 2.79 -4.07 -3.81
CA LEU A 16 2.30 -2.70 -3.62
C LEU A 16 2.31 -1.98 -4.97
N THR A 17 1.15 -1.49 -5.40
CA THR A 17 0.96 -0.77 -6.67
C THR A 17 0.38 0.62 -6.43
N ALA A 18 0.65 1.55 -7.35
CA ALA A 18 0.16 2.92 -7.32
C ALA A 18 -0.48 3.27 -8.67
N SER A 19 -1.70 3.79 -8.65
CA SER A 19 -2.44 4.20 -9.85
C SER A 19 -3.04 5.60 -9.67
N LEU A 20 -2.80 6.50 -10.61
CA LEU A 20 -3.44 7.81 -10.64
C LEU A 20 -4.91 7.65 -11.04
N GLN A 21 -5.82 8.29 -10.30
CA GLN A 21 -7.22 8.40 -10.72
C GLN A 21 -7.35 9.50 -11.79
N SER A 22 -8.03 9.17 -12.89
CA SER A 22 -8.08 10.00 -14.10
C SER A 22 -8.79 11.35 -13.96
N ASN A 23 -9.53 11.58 -12.87
CA ASN A 23 -10.45 12.72 -12.73
C ASN A 23 -10.15 13.66 -11.55
N ASP A 24 -9.15 13.36 -10.74
CA ASP A 24 -8.74 14.18 -9.59
C ASP A 24 -7.30 14.65 -9.78
N THR A 25 -7.05 15.93 -9.52
CA THR A 25 -5.77 16.60 -9.84
C THR A 25 -4.55 16.03 -9.12
N CYS A 26 -4.72 15.19 -8.09
CA CYS A 26 -3.64 14.39 -7.49
C CYS A 26 -4.20 13.33 -6.52
N ASN A 27 -5.12 12.48 -6.99
CA ASN A 27 -5.63 11.36 -6.18
C ASN A 27 -5.01 10.05 -6.68
N VAL A 28 -4.06 9.50 -5.91
CA VAL A 28 -3.40 8.24 -6.21
C VAL A 28 -4.01 7.14 -5.37
N THR A 29 -4.46 6.08 -6.02
CA THR A 29 -4.91 4.87 -5.34
C THR A 29 -3.73 3.94 -5.18
N LEU A 30 -3.41 3.61 -3.94
CA LEU A 30 -2.45 2.59 -3.58
C LEU A 30 -3.17 1.30 -3.26
N THR A 31 -2.76 0.22 -3.88
CA THR A 31 -3.29 -1.11 -3.60
C THR A 31 -2.15 -1.98 -3.09
N CYS A 32 -2.36 -2.58 -1.91
CA CYS A 32 -1.47 -3.60 -1.40
C CYS A 32 -2.17 -4.96 -1.32
N GLU A 33 -1.52 -5.98 -1.87
CA GLU A 33 -2.04 -7.33 -1.96
C GLU A 33 -1.02 -8.34 -1.43
N ALA A 34 -1.50 -9.31 -0.65
CA ALA A 34 -0.71 -10.44 -0.22
C ALA A 34 -1.61 -11.65 0.06
N GLN A 35 -1.30 -12.79 -0.57
CA GLN A 35 -2.11 -14.00 -0.47
C GLN A 35 -3.60 -13.72 -0.76
N ASN A 36 -4.48 -13.86 0.24
CA ASN A 36 -5.92 -13.60 0.14
C ASN A 36 -6.35 -12.25 0.77
N LEU A 37 -5.39 -11.40 1.13
CA LEU A 37 -5.62 -10.07 1.69
C LEU A 37 -5.33 -8.99 0.66
N SER A 38 -6.18 -7.97 0.64
CA SER A 38 -5.99 -6.75 -0.13
C SER A 38 -6.51 -5.57 0.68
N VAL A 39 -5.75 -4.49 0.69
CA VAL A 39 -6.09 -3.19 1.27
C VAL A 39 -5.80 -2.09 0.26
N THR A 40 -6.65 -1.07 0.25
CA THR A 40 -6.53 0.05 -0.68
C THR A 40 -6.52 1.35 0.12
N SER A 41 -5.57 2.23 -0.15
CA SER A 41 -5.50 3.58 0.40
C SER A 41 -5.64 4.60 -0.73
N HIS A 42 -6.37 5.67 -0.44
CA HIS A 42 -6.35 6.86 -1.27
C HIS A 42 -5.28 7.79 -0.74
N CYS A 43 -4.49 8.35 -1.64
CA CYS A 43 -3.44 9.30 -1.32
C CYS A 43 -3.74 10.60 -2.05
N TYR A 44 -3.85 11.67 -1.28
CA TYR A 44 -3.87 13.02 -1.83
C TYR A 44 -2.50 13.65 -1.61
N ASN A 45 -1.76 13.87 -2.70
CA ASN A 45 -0.36 14.33 -2.68
C ASN A 45 0.57 13.38 -1.89
N ASP A 46 0.83 13.67 -0.61
CA ASP A 46 1.63 12.84 0.31
C ASP A 46 0.89 12.40 1.58
N ASN A 47 -0.41 12.71 1.67
CA ASN A 47 -1.25 12.17 2.73
C ASN A 47 -1.96 10.93 2.22
N CYS A 48 -1.70 9.80 2.86
CA CYS A 48 -2.34 8.52 2.59
C CYS A 48 -3.01 8.00 3.84
N ASP A 49 -4.17 7.37 3.68
CA ASP A 49 -4.88 6.72 4.78
C ASP A 49 -4.14 5.47 5.26
N MET A 50 -4.17 5.25 6.58
CA MET A 50 -3.69 3.99 7.16
C MET A 50 -4.76 2.92 7.02
N MET A 51 -4.39 1.76 6.48
CA MET A 51 -5.30 0.64 6.23
C MET A 51 -4.77 -0.64 6.86
N GLU A 52 -5.65 -1.44 7.44
CA GLU A 52 -5.29 -2.74 8.01
C GLU A 52 -6.41 -3.76 7.75
N LYS A 53 -6.00 -5.00 7.43
CA LYS A 53 -6.90 -6.15 7.32
C LYS A 53 -6.26 -7.36 7.99
N LYS A 54 -7.08 -8.12 8.72
CA LYS A 54 -6.66 -9.33 9.43
C LYS A 54 -7.60 -10.48 9.07
N THR A 55 -7.08 -11.69 8.99
CA THR A 55 -7.91 -12.90 8.90
C THR A 55 -8.31 -13.39 10.29
N SER A 56 -9.46 -14.05 10.36
CA SER A 56 -9.93 -14.73 11.57
C SER A 56 -9.77 -16.25 11.42
N GLY A 57 -9.48 -16.96 12.52
CA GLY A 57 -9.40 -18.42 12.55
C GLY A 57 -7.98 -18.96 12.74
N HIS A 58 -7.68 -20.11 12.13
CA HIS A 58 -6.41 -20.84 12.33
C HIS A 58 -5.21 -20.16 11.67
N THR A 59 -5.43 -19.50 10.54
CA THR A 59 -4.39 -18.74 9.82
C THR A 59 -4.50 -17.28 10.22
N LEU A 60 -3.61 -16.81 11.10
CA LEU A 60 -3.57 -15.43 11.59
C LEU A 60 -2.68 -14.59 10.66
N LEU A 61 -3.26 -14.04 9.59
CA LEU A 61 -2.58 -13.15 8.66
C LEU A 61 -2.98 -11.71 8.94
N SER A 62 -2.05 -10.79 8.74
CA SER A 62 -2.27 -9.36 8.83
C SER A 62 -1.60 -8.66 7.67
N LEU A 63 -2.34 -7.76 7.01
CA LEU A 63 -1.86 -6.88 5.97
C LEU A 63 -2.13 -5.43 6.40
N SER A 64 -1.09 -4.60 6.42
CA SER A 64 -1.19 -3.20 6.80
C SER A 64 -0.49 -2.30 5.79
N LEU A 65 -1.10 -1.16 5.48
CA LEU A 65 -0.56 -0.13 4.60
C LEU A 65 -0.52 1.19 5.38
N TYR A 66 0.67 1.79 5.48
CA TYR A 66 0.88 3.01 6.25
C TYR A 66 2.09 3.81 5.75
N VAL A 67 2.20 5.07 6.16
CA VAL A 67 3.34 5.94 5.85
C VAL A 67 4.27 6.04 7.05
N SER A 68 5.57 5.87 6.82
CA SER A 68 6.62 6.09 7.83
C SER A 68 7.91 6.55 7.15
N ASN A 69 8.55 7.58 7.70
CA ASN A 69 9.84 8.12 7.23
C ASN A 69 9.91 8.36 5.70
N ASN A 70 8.87 8.97 5.11
CA ASN A 70 8.75 9.23 3.66
C ASN A 70 8.62 7.98 2.78
N PHE A 71 8.36 6.81 3.36
CA PHE A 71 8.02 5.59 2.65
C PHE A 71 6.57 5.22 2.91
N ILE A 72 5.89 4.81 1.85
CA ILE A 72 4.68 4.03 1.99
C ILE A 72 5.10 2.57 2.15
N ILE A 73 4.67 1.98 3.25
CA ILE A 73 5.04 0.62 3.65
C ILE A 73 3.78 -0.22 3.60
N CYS A 74 3.83 -1.28 2.81
CA CYS A 74 2.91 -2.39 2.97
C CYS A 74 3.60 -3.55 3.68
N ASN A 75 3.05 -3.97 4.81
CA ASN A 75 3.55 -5.06 5.62
C ASN A 75 2.55 -6.22 5.64
N HIS A 76 3.02 -7.41 5.30
CA HIS A 76 2.30 -8.66 5.42
C HIS A 76 2.97 -9.49 6.51
N SER A 77 2.19 -10.00 7.46
CA SER A 77 2.72 -10.72 8.62
C SER A 77 1.80 -11.83 9.10
N ASN A 78 2.41 -12.76 9.83
CA ASN A 78 1.75 -13.78 10.62
C ASN A 78 2.51 -13.93 11.96
N PRO A 79 2.07 -14.79 12.91
CA PRO A 79 2.73 -14.93 14.21
C PRO A 79 4.21 -15.33 14.16
N VAL A 80 4.70 -15.87 13.03
CA VAL A 80 6.07 -16.41 12.91
C VAL A 80 6.98 -15.56 12.04
N SER A 81 6.44 -14.70 11.18
CA SER A 81 7.21 -13.99 10.15
C SER A 81 6.51 -12.74 9.63
N TRP A 82 7.29 -11.83 9.06
CA TRP A 82 6.78 -10.65 8.38
C TRP A 82 7.66 -10.30 7.17
N LYS A 83 7.05 -9.70 6.15
CA LYS A 83 7.69 -9.15 4.97
C LYS A 83 7.01 -7.85 4.59
N ASN A 84 7.77 -6.93 4.00
CA ASN A 84 7.23 -5.67 3.53
C ASN A 84 7.69 -5.31 2.11
N THR A 85 6.91 -4.44 1.49
CA THR A 85 7.25 -3.72 0.26
C THR A 85 7.09 -2.24 0.52
N THR A 86 8.04 -1.45 0.01
CA THR A 86 8.09 -0.01 0.25
C THR A 86 8.16 0.74 -1.07
N ILE A 87 7.47 1.87 -1.14
CA ILE A 87 7.60 2.86 -2.21
C ILE A 87 7.93 4.20 -1.57
N GLU A 88 8.95 4.91 -2.10
CA GLU A 88 9.20 6.30 -1.70
C GLU A 88 7.99 7.17 -2.05
N ILE A 89 7.54 8.01 -1.10
CA ILE A 89 6.40 8.91 -1.31
C ILE A 89 6.63 9.90 -2.47
N LYS A 90 7.89 10.16 -2.82
CA LYS A 90 8.27 10.94 -3.98
C LYS A 90 7.77 10.32 -5.29
N HIS A 91 7.74 8.99 -5.41
CA HIS A 91 7.16 8.33 -6.58
C HIS A 91 5.68 8.64 -6.73
N VAL A 92 4.93 8.72 -5.61
CA VAL A 92 3.53 9.14 -5.63
C VAL A 92 3.41 10.62 -6.05
N LYS A 93 4.28 11.49 -5.53
CA LYS A 93 4.33 12.91 -5.98
C LYS A 93 4.66 13.05 -7.47
N HIS A 94 5.54 12.22 -8.02
CA HIS A 94 5.86 12.23 -9.45
C HIS A 94 4.69 11.80 -10.35
N LEU A 95 3.74 11.02 -9.82
CA LEU A 95 2.50 10.69 -10.54
C LEU A 95 1.54 11.89 -10.61
N CYS A 96 1.74 12.91 -9.77
CA CYS A 96 0.95 14.13 -9.79
C CYS A 96 1.71 15.28 -10.50
N PRO A 97 1.08 15.99 -11.44
CA PRO A 97 1.65 17.22 -11.97
C PRO A 97 1.72 18.29 -10.87
N PRO A 98 2.77 19.14 -10.85
CA PRO A 98 2.83 20.25 -9.91
C PRO A 98 1.63 21.19 -10.11
N GLU A 99 1.07 21.68 -9.00
CA GLU A 99 0.00 22.67 -9.02
C GLU A 99 0.40 23.86 -9.92
N GLY A 100 -0.36 24.09 -10.99
CA GLY A 100 -0.13 25.18 -11.93
C GLY A 100 0.38 24.78 -13.32
N VAL A 101 0.63 23.50 -13.61
CA VAL A 101 0.89 23.07 -15.00
C VAL A 101 -0.39 22.51 -15.62
N SER A 102 -1.14 23.41 -16.25
CA SER A 102 -2.19 23.03 -17.19
C SER A 102 -1.59 22.17 -18.31
N MET A 103 -2.16 20.97 -18.52
CA MET A 103 -1.89 20.08 -19.67
C MET A 103 -2.38 20.68 -21.01
N HIS A 104 -2.40 22.00 -21.14
CA HIS A 104 -2.63 22.71 -22.41
C HIS A 104 -1.36 23.37 -22.95
N THR A 105 -0.26 23.42 -22.22
CA THR A 105 0.93 24.18 -22.64
C THR A 105 1.98 23.34 -23.38
N TYR A 106 1.90 22.01 -23.37
CA TYR A 106 2.90 21.14 -24.03
C TYR A 106 2.66 20.88 -25.53
N CYS A 107 1.60 21.43 -26.14
CA CYS A 107 1.33 21.30 -27.57
C CYS A 107 1.44 22.64 -28.35
N LEU A 108 2.39 23.51 -27.99
CA LEU A 108 2.75 24.67 -28.80
C LEU A 108 4.26 24.91 -28.78
N VAL A 109 5.02 24.09 -29.50
CA VAL A 109 6.24 24.51 -30.22
C VAL A 109 6.34 23.71 -31.50
#